data_AF-A0A919MV52-F1
#
_entry.id   AF-A0A919MV52-F1
#
_cell.length_a   1.000
_cell.length_b   1.000
_cell.length_c   1.000
_cell.angle_alpha   90.00
_cell.angle_beta   90.00
_cell.angle_gamma   90.00
#
_symmetry.space_group_name_H-M   'P 1'
#
loop_
_entity.id
_entity.type
_entity.pdbx_description
1 polymer ?
#
loop_
_entity_poly.entity_id
_entity_poly.type
_entity_poly.pdbx_seq_one_letter_code
_entity_poly.pdbx_strand_id
1 'polypeptide(L)'
;MRITRLGKRAAAVATAAIVASALSAAPAAAHGPKPLKTRSLAAVLTADTGGFDRNGRDYDILTAAVQAVLAAKPSSPVAVLADGKTALTAFLPDDLAFRRLVADLQHTRRLPGERKAFTAVAGLGIDTVESVLLYHVVPGNTITRRAALKAGGARLTTATGSKIKVQVYGHSRHQRIALVDADRSDRNPRINRFDINRGNRQIAHGIDRVLRPIDLP
;
A
#
# COMPACT_ATOMS: atom_id res chain seq x y z
N MET A 1 87.11 65.66 18.86
CA MET A 1 85.79 65.02 18.65
C MET A 1 86.01 63.52 18.54
N ARG A 2 85.97 62.78 19.66
CA ARG A 2 84.86 61.86 20.09
C ARG A 2 84.50 60.82 19.01
N ILE A 3 85.25 59.71 18.94
CA ILE A 3 85.07 58.40 19.63
C ILE A 3 83.90 57.57 19.06
N THR A 4 84.29 56.41 18.52
CA THR A 4 83.55 55.21 18.11
C THR A 4 82.48 54.74 19.13
N ARG A 5 81.42 54.05 18.64
CA ARG A 5 80.85 52.88 19.33
C ARG A 5 79.94 52.00 18.47
N LEU A 6 80.28 50.71 18.51
CA LEU A 6 79.54 49.50 18.19
C LEU A 6 78.20 49.39 18.96
N GLY A 7 77.22 48.71 18.36
CA GLY A 7 76.42 47.73 19.12
C GLY A 7 74.92 47.60 18.81
N LYS A 8 74.55 46.34 18.50
CA LYS A 8 73.38 45.59 19.01
C LYS A 8 72.00 45.88 18.39
N ARG A 9 71.42 44.90 17.68
CA ARG A 9 70.66 43.75 18.24
C ARG A 9 69.99 42.93 17.14
N ALA A 10 70.10 41.61 17.27
CA ALA A 10 69.39 40.61 16.52
C ALA A 10 67.87 40.75 16.72
N ALA A 11 67.11 40.69 15.64
CA ALA A 11 65.66 40.48 15.68
C ALA A 11 65.39 38.98 15.52
N ALA A 12 64.69 38.43 16.50
CA ALA A 12 64.42 37.02 16.66
C ALA A 12 63.48 36.47 15.57
N VAL A 13 63.79 35.24 15.16
CA VAL A 13 62.96 34.36 14.35
C VAL A 13 61.70 33.99 15.12
N ALA A 14 60.53 34.15 14.49
CA ALA A 14 59.30 33.48 14.90
C ALA A 14 58.59 32.94 13.65
N THR A 15 59.08 31.82 13.14
CA THR A 15 58.35 30.98 12.18
C THR A 15 57.24 30.26 12.92
N ALA A 16 56.02 30.78 12.84
CA ALA A 16 54.83 30.05 13.26
C ALA A 16 54.60 28.89 12.27
N ALA A 17 54.92 27.67 12.70
CA ALA A 17 54.55 26.45 11.98
C ALA A 17 53.03 26.25 12.11
N ILE A 18 52.28 26.56 11.06
CA ILE A 18 50.87 26.18 10.94
C ILE A 18 50.83 24.67 10.69
N VAL A 19 50.50 23.90 11.72
CA VAL A 19 50.17 22.49 11.57
C VAL A 19 48.81 22.41 10.89
N ALA A 20 48.81 22.24 9.57
CA ALA A 20 47.61 21.90 8.81
C ALA A 20 47.17 20.49 9.22
N SER A 21 46.26 20.41 10.19
CA SER A 21 45.55 19.18 10.52
C SER A 21 44.62 18.86 9.36
N ALA A 22 45.03 17.91 8.52
CA ALA A 22 44.14 17.29 7.55
C ALA A 22 43.10 16.47 8.33
N LEU A 23 41.97 17.08 8.66
CA LEU A 23 40.78 16.32 9.07
C LEU A 23 40.29 15.54 7.85
N SER A 24 40.68 14.27 7.76
CA SER A 24 39.98 13.29 6.94
C SER A 24 38.54 13.19 7.44
N ALA A 25 37.63 13.91 6.80
CA ALA A 25 36.20 13.74 7.02
C ALA A 25 35.84 12.31 6.58
N ALA A 26 35.58 11.43 7.56
CA ALA A 26 35.01 10.13 7.28
C ALA A 26 33.70 10.31 6.49
N PRO A 27 33.43 9.51 5.44
CA PRO A 27 32.18 9.63 4.72
C PRO A 27 31.04 9.35 5.70
N ALA A 28 30.20 10.36 5.92
CA ALA A 28 28.95 10.19 6.63
C ALA A 28 28.13 9.16 5.84
N ALA A 29 28.06 7.93 6.35
CA ALA A 29 27.16 6.92 5.83
C ALA A 29 25.73 7.44 6.04
N ALA A 30 25.19 8.06 4.99
CA ALA A 30 23.80 8.45 4.91
C ALA A 30 22.96 7.19 5.17
N HIS A 31 22.40 7.08 6.37
CA HIS A 31 21.35 6.12 6.67
C HIS A 31 20.09 6.57 5.94
N GLY A 32 20.10 6.41 4.61
CA GLY A 32 18.92 6.55 3.79
C GLY A 32 17.87 5.52 4.21
N PRO A 33 16.58 5.76 3.93
CA PRO A 33 15.55 4.78 4.19
C PRO A 33 15.92 3.45 3.51
N LYS A 34 15.83 2.34 4.27
CA LYS A 34 16.11 1.00 3.73
C LYS A 34 15.32 0.78 2.43
N PRO A 35 15.96 0.25 1.38
CA PRO A 35 15.26 0.01 0.12
C PRO A 35 14.07 -0.93 0.33
N LEU A 36 12.96 -0.64 -0.36
CA LEU A 36 11.77 -1.48 -0.32
C LEU A 36 12.05 -2.85 -0.97
N LYS A 37 11.53 -3.90 -0.35
CA LYS A 37 11.59 -5.26 -0.86
C LYS A 37 10.57 -5.48 -2.00
N THR A 38 10.63 -6.63 -2.67
CA THR A 38 9.84 -6.91 -3.87
C THR A 38 8.96 -8.16 -3.73
N ARG A 39 8.54 -8.53 -2.51
CA ARG A 39 7.50 -9.56 -2.35
C ARG A 39 6.19 -9.02 -2.93
N SER A 40 5.59 -9.73 -3.87
CA SER A 40 4.32 -9.36 -4.49
C SER A 40 3.13 -9.69 -3.59
N LEU A 41 2.00 -9.03 -3.83
CA LEU A 41 0.74 -9.32 -3.13
C LEU A 41 0.21 -10.70 -3.51
N ALA A 42 0.39 -11.14 -4.75
CA ALA A 42 0.05 -12.52 -5.15
C ALA A 42 0.77 -13.54 -4.25
N ALA A 43 2.07 -13.38 -4.01
CA ALA A 43 2.84 -14.25 -3.12
C ALA A 43 2.50 -14.10 -1.62
N VAL A 44 1.76 -13.06 -1.23
CA VAL A 44 1.21 -12.92 0.13
C VAL A 44 -0.13 -13.64 0.23
N LEU A 45 -0.98 -13.50 -0.79
CA LEU A 45 -2.29 -14.13 -0.87
C LEU A 45 -2.17 -15.66 -0.98
N THR A 46 -1.31 -16.17 -1.86
CA THR A 46 -1.12 -17.62 -2.04
C THR A 46 -0.24 -18.28 -0.97
N ALA A 47 0.23 -17.52 0.02
CA ALA A 47 0.92 -18.11 1.18
C ALA A 47 -0.08 -18.74 2.15
N ASP A 48 -1.36 -18.37 2.04
CA ASP A 48 -2.45 -19.07 2.69
C ASP A 48 -2.80 -20.34 1.91
N THR A 49 -3.08 -21.42 2.63
CA THR A 49 -3.42 -22.73 2.07
C THR A 49 -4.77 -23.24 2.58
N GLY A 50 -5.58 -22.37 3.19
CA GLY A 50 -6.90 -22.71 3.75
C GLY A 50 -7.90 -23.17 2.68
N GLY A 51 -7.97 -22.45 1.55
CA GLY A 51 -9.01 -22.68 0.55
C GLY A 51 -10.38 -22.30 1.09
N PHE A 52 -11.46 -22.59 0.33
CA PHE A 52 -12.81 -22.22 0.78
C PHE A 52 -13.22 -22.98 2.05
N ASP A 53 -13.31 -22.25 3.16
CA ASP A 53 -13.61 -22.75 4.48
C ASP A 53 -14.74 -21.93 5.18
N ARG A 54 -14.60 -21.64 6.48
CA ARG A 54 -15.58 -20.88 7.28
C ARG A 54 -15.00 -19.56 7.82
N ASN A 55 -13.72 -19.30 7.61
CA ASN A 55 -12.99 -18.16 8.12
C ASN A 55 -13.15 -16.97 7.19
N GLY A 56 -14.23 -16.21 7.34
CA GLY A 56 -14.46 -15.03 6.49
C GLY A 56 -13.45 -13.86 6.64
N ARG A 57 -12.29 -14.04 7.25
CA ARG A 57 -11.24 -13.01 7.44
C ARG A 57 -9.98 -13.24 6.60
N ASP A 58 -9.86 -14.39 5.96
CA ASP A 58 -8.84 -14.63 4.94
C ASP A 58 -9.30 -14.07 3.59
N TYR A 59 -8.63 -14.51 2.53
CA TYR A 59 -8.72 -13.93 1.20
C TYR A 59 -8.82 -15.03 0.13
N ASP A 60 -9.42 -16.17 0.46
CA ASP A 60 -9.53 -17.31 -0.46
C ASP A 60 -10.39 -16.98 -1.68
N ILE A 61 -11.53 -16.30 -1.50
CA ILE A 61 -12.36 -15.82 -2.62
C ILE A 61 -11.59 -14.83 -3.48
N LEU A 62 -10.86 -13.88 -2.87
CA LEU A 62 -10.07 -12.89 -3.60
C LEU A 62 -8.96 -13.57 -4.43
N THR A 63 -8.26 -14.53 -3.81
CA THR A 63 -7.18 -15.29 -4.43
C THR A 63 -7.70 -16.07 -5.63
N ALA A 64 -8.82 -16.78 -5.46
CA ALA A 64 -9.47 -17.51 -6.54
C ALA A 64 -9.95 -16.57 -7.66
N ALA A 65 -10.48 -15.39 -7.34
CA ALA A 65 -10.93 -14.42 -8.34
C ALA A 65 -9.77 -13.87 -9.19
N VAL A 66 -8.64 -13.54 -8.55
CA VAL A 66 -7.42 -13.11 -9.26
C VAL A 66 -6.90 -14.23 -10.16
N GLN A 67 -6.84 -15.47 -9.65
CA GLN A 67 -6.41 -16.63 -10.44
C GLN A 67 -7.34 -16.89 -11.64
N ALA A 68 -8.66 -16.79 -11.45
CA ALA A 68 -9.62 -16.96 -12.53
C ALA A 68 -9.47 -15.90 -13.63
N VAL A 69 -9.28 -14.63 -13.26
CA VAL A 69 -9.02 -13.55 -14.23
C VAL A 69 -7.72 -13.78 -14.98
N LEU A 70 -6.63 -14.15 -14.30
CA LEU A 70 -5.35 -14.39 -14.97
C LEU A 70 -5.35 -15.65 -15.85
N ALA A 71 -6.13 -16.67 -15.47
CA ALA A 71 -6.31 -17.87 -16.30
C ALA A 71 -7.10 -17.56 -17.59
N ALA A 72 -8.16 -16.75 -17.49
CA ALA A 72 -8.97 -16.35 -18.64
C ALA A 72 -8.30 -15.26 -19.50
N LYS A 73 -7.55 -14.34 -18.86
CA LYS A 73 -6.88 -13.19 -19.46
C LYS A 73 -5.45 -13.06 -18.93
N PRO A 74 -4.50 -13.82 -19.48
CA PRO A 74 -3.09 -13.78 -19.05
C PRO A 74 -2.43 -12.40 -19.18
N SER A 75 -2.92 -11.56 -20.11
CA SER A 75 -2.45 -10.18 -20.33
C SER A 75 -3.21 -9.13 -19.51
N SER A 76 -4.08 -9.54 -18.58
CA SER A 76 -4.85 -8.63 -17.74
C SER A 76 -3.93 -7.69 -16.93
N PRO A 77 -4.29 -6.39 -16.77
CA PRO A 77 -3.58 -5.50 -15.86
C PRO A 77 -3.59 -5.98 -14.39
N VAL A 78 -4.46 -6.92 -14.02
CA VAL A 78 -4.48 -7.58 -12.70
C VAL A 78 -3.15 -8.29 -12.42
N ALA A 79 -2.39 -8.68 -13.46
CA ALA A 79 -1.07 -9.28 -13.32
C ALA A 79 -0.07 -8.39 -12.55
N VAL A 80 -0.34 -7.08 -12.44
CA VAL A 80 0.45 -6.17 -11.61
C VAL A 80 0.53 -6.62 -10.15
N LEU A 81 -0.49 -7.32 -9.63
CA LEU A 81 -0.47 -7.87 -8.25
C LEU A 81 0.59 -8.97 -8.05
N ALA A 82 1.05 -9.59 -9.13
CA ALA A 82 2.16 -10.54 -9.13
C ALA A 82 3.52 -9.86 -9.36
N ASP A 83 3.55 -8.64 -9.91
CA ASP A 83 4.77 -7.88 -10.12
C ASP A 83 5.20 -7.09 -8.86
N GLY A 84 5.93 -7.75 -7.96
CA GLY A 84 6.47 -7.12 -6.76
C GLY A 84 7.46 -5.97 -7.01
N LYS A 85 7.84 -5.68 -8.27
CA LYS A 85 8.63 -4.51 -8.64
C LYS A 85 7.75 -3.29 -8.91
N THR A 86 6.46 -3.42 -9.18
CA THR A 86 5.59 -2.26 -9.36
C THR A 86 5.11 -1.74 -8.01
N ALA A 87 5.20 -0.42 -7.79
CA ALA A 87 4.71 0.19 -6.56
C ALA A 87 3.19 0.42 -6.63
N LEU A 88 2.45 -0.05 -5.63
CA LEU A 88 1.00 0.14 -5.54
C LEU A 88 0.47 -0.05 -4.11
N THR A 89 -0.76 0.41 -3.91
CA THR A 89 -1.60 0.08 -2.75
C THR A 89 -2.83 -0.66 -3.24
N ALA A 90 -3.14 -1.82 -2.66
CA ALA A 90 -4.38 -2.54 -2.94
C ALA A 90 -5.30 -2.56 -1.71
N PHE A 91 -6.60 -2.49 -1.94
CA PHE A 91 -7.61 -2.70 -0.91
C PHE A 91 -8.19 -4.11 -1.07
N LEU A 92 -7.95 -5.00 -0.12
CA LEU A 92 -8.25 -6.42 -0.27
C LEU A 92 -9.55 -6.76 0.47
N PRO A 93 -10.66 -7.04 -0.22
CA PRO A 93 -11.87 -7.52 0.43
C PRO A 93 -11.61 -8.90 1.02
N ASP A 94 -11.99 -9.08 2.29
CA ASP A 94 -11.98 -10.40 2.94
C ASP A 94 -13.13 -11.29 2.44
N ASP A 95 -13.11 -12.56 2.79
CA ASP A 95 -14.12 -13.50 2.35
C ASP A 95 -15.53 -13.15 2.86
N LEU A 96 -15.62 -12.54 4.03
CA LEU A 96 -16.88 -11.99 4.55
C LEU A 96 -17.40 -10.81 3.70
N ALA A 97 -16.53 -9.97 3.14
CA ALA A 97 -16.89 -8.90 2.23
C ALA A 97 -17.57 -9.43 0.96
N PHE A 98 -17.03 -10.51 0.36
CA PHE A 98 -17.65 -11.15 -0.80
C PHE A 98 -18.97 -11.83 -0.45
N ARG A 99 -19.05 -12.50 0.70
CA ARG A 99 -20.30 -13.11 1.18
C ARG A 99 -21.38 -12.04 1.39
N ARG A 100 -21.02 -10.85 1.88
CA ARG A 100 -21.92 -9.70 1.99
C ARG A 100 -22.36 -9.20 0.62
N LEU A 101 -21.42 -8.99 -0.31
CA LEU A 101 -21.74 -8.60 -1.69
C LEU A 101 -22.79 -9.52 -2.30
N VAL A 102 -22.60 -10.84 -2.20
CA VAL A 102 -23.52 -11.82 -2.79
C VAL A 102 -24.87 -11.84 -2.05
N ALA A 103 -24.87 -11.67 -0.74
CA ALA A 103 -26.12 -11.55 0.02
C ALA A 103 -26.92 -10.31 -0.39
N ASP A 104 -26.23 -9.18 -0.60
CA ASP A 104 -26.84 -7.92 -1.05
C ASP A 104 -27.42 -8.07 -2.46
N LEU A 105 -26.65 -8.63 -3.40
CA LEU A 105 -27.09 -8.91 -4.79
C LEU A 105 -28.27 -9.89 -4.88
N GLN A 106 -28.40 -10.78 -3.89
CA GLN A 106 -29.51 -11.74 -3.82
C GLN A 106 -30.65 -11.25 -2.92
N HIS A 107 -30.57 -10.02 -2.42
CA HIS A 107 -31.52 -9.41 -1.48
C HIS A 107 -31.86 -10.31 -0.29
N THR A 108 -30.85 -11.00 0.26
CA THR A 108 -31.02 -11.95 1.36
C THR A 108 -30.24 -11.53 2.59
N ARG A 109 -30.78 -11.82 3.77
CA ARG A 109 -30.07 -11.61 5.05
C ARG A 109 -29.11 -12.75 5.40
N ARG A 110 -29.16 -13.87 4.66
CA ARG A 110 -28.33 -15.05 4.93
C ARG A 110 -27.04 -14.97 4.13
N LEU A 111 -25.91 -14.98 4.83
CA LEU A 111 -24.61 -15.03 4.18
C LEU A 111 -24.38 -16.41 3.55
N PRO A 112 -24.05 -16.48 2.25
CA PRO A 112 -23.64 -17.75 1.63
C PRO A 112 -22.32 -18.24 2.24
N GLY A 113 -22.00 -19.52 2.04
CA GLY A 113 -20.63 -20.02 2.25
C GLY A 113 -19.70 -19.54 1.12
N GLU A 114 -18.39 -19.62 1.34
CA GLU A 114 -17.39 -19.03 0.44
C GLU A 114 -17.45 -19.57 -0.98
N ARG A 115 -17.57 -20.90 -1.14
CA ARG A 115 -17.71 -21.51 -2.47
C ARG A 115 -18.93 -20.99 -3.24
N LYS A 116 -20.05 -20.78 -2.56
CA LYS A 116 -21.26 -20.22 -3.18
C LYS A 116 -21.08 -18.73 -3.49
N ALA A 117 -20.39 -18.00 -2.62
CA ALA A 117 -20.05 -16.61 -2.87
C ALA A 117 -19.14 -16.46 -4.09
N PHE A 118 -18.05 -17.24 -4.17
CA PHE A 118 -17.17 -17.27 -5.34
C PHE A 118 -17.90 -17.64 -6.62
N THR A 119 -18.76 -18.67 -6.59
CA THR A 119 -19.55 -19.06 -7.77
C THR A 119 -20.46 -17.93 -8.26
N ALA A 120 -21.12 -17.21 -7.34
CA ALA A 120 -21.96 -16.06 -7.69
C ALA A 120 -21.14 -14.90 -8.26
N VAL A 121 -19.97 -14.59 -7.68
CA VAL A 121 -19.05 -13.56 -8.18
C VAL A 121 -18.51 -13.93 -9.56
N ALA A 122 -18.10 -15.18 -9.78
CA ALA A 122 -17.68 -15.67 -11.09
C ALA A 122 -18.81 -15.58 -12.13
N GLY A 123 -20.05 -15.77 -11.70
CA GLY A 123 -21.26 -15.60 -12.52
C GLY A 123 -21.50 -14.17 -13.02
N LEU A 124 -20.85 -13.14 -12.44
CA LEU A 124 -20.91 -11.76 -12.93
C LEU A 124 -20.14 -11.56 -14.25
N GLY A 125 -19.35 -12.56 -14.66
CA GLY A 125 -18.51 -12.51 -15.85
C GLY A 125 -17.10 -12.02 -15.56
N ILE A 126 -16.13 -12.55 -16.31
CA ILE A 126 -14.70 -12.28 -16.11
C ILE A 126 -14.35 -10.80 -16.27
N ASP A 127 -14.99 -10.10 -17.22
CA ASP A 127 -14.74 -8.67 -17.47
C ASP A 127 -15.17 -7.82 -16.28
N THR A 128 -16.31 -8.15 -15.69
CA THR A 128 -16.84 -7.49 -14.49
C THR A 128 -15.91 -7.72 -13.31
N VAL A 129 -15.49 -8.96 -13.08
CA VAL A 129 -14.57 -9.32 -11.99
C VAL A 129 -13.23 -8.61 -12.16
N GLU A 130 -12.66 -8.59 -13.37
CA GLU A 130 -11.42 -7.88 -13.67
C GLU A 130 -11.55 -6.38 -13.35
N SER A 131 -12.61 -5.73 -13.81
CA SER A 131 -12.86 -4.30 -13.55
C SER A 131 -12.97 -4.00 -12.05
N VAL A 132 -13.68 -4.86 -11.30
CA VAL A 132 -13.78 -4.76 -9.84
C VAL A 132 -12.40 -4.93 -9.20
N LEU A 133 -11.61 -5.94 -9.57
CA LEU A 133 -10.26 -6.14 -9.02
C LEU A 133 -9.36 -4.93 -9.28
N LEU A 134 -9.39 -4.36 -10.48
CA LEU A 134 -8.62 -3.15 -10.81
C LEU A 134 -9.11 -1.91 -10.04
N TYR A 135 -10.40 -1.85 -9.72
CA TYR A 135 -10.95 -0.77 -8.90
C TYR A 135 -10.43 -0.79 -7.45
N HIS A 136 -9.97 -1.94 -6.97
CA HIS A 136 -9.34 -2.08 -5.66
C HIS A 136 -7.85 -1.69 -5.65
N VAL A 137 -7.25 -1.43 -6.81
CA VAL A 137 -5.80 -1.15 -6.94
C VAL A 137 -5.57 0.34 -7.18
N VAL A 138 -4.70 0.95 -6.38
CA VAL A 138 -4.20 2.32 -6.53
C VAL A 138 -2.73 2.26 -6.96
N PRO A 139 -2.42 2.53 -8.24
CA PRO A 139 -1.05 2.46 -8.73
C PRO A 139 -0.17 3.59 -8.18
N GLY A 140 1.14 3.34 -8.13
CA GLY A 140 2.18 4.36 -7.97
C GLY A 140 2.62 4.66 -6.53
N ASN A 141 1.78 4.43 -5.52
CA ASN A 141 2.10 4.81 -4.14
C ASN A 141 1.88 3.67 -3.14
N THR A 142 2.79 3.54 -2.16
CA THR A 142 2.58 2.72 -0.97
C THR A 142 2.01 3.57 0.17
N ILE A 143 0.74 3.37 0.47
CA ILE A 143 0.05 4.10 1.52
C ILE A 143 0.10 3.25 2.78
N THR A 144 0.93 3.62 3.76
CA THR A 144 0.94 2.95 5.07
C THR A 144 -0.24 3.41 5.94
N ARG A 145 -0.57 2.68 7.01
CA ARG A 145 -1.58 3.09 8.01
C ARG A 145 -1.37 4.51 8.50
N ARG A 146 -0.12 4.89 8.81
CA ARG A 146 0.24 6.24 9.28
C ARG A 146 -0.07 7.30 8.22
N ALA A 147 0.17 7.01 6.95
CA ALA A 147 -0.18 7.91 5.85
C ALA A 147 -1.70 7.93 5.61
N ALA A 148 -2.36 6.78 5.62
CA ALA A 148 -3.80 6.64 5.42
C ALA A 148 -4.61 7.44 6.45
N LEU A 149 -4.22 7.39 7.74
CA LEU A 149 -4.88 8.15 8.81
C LEU A 149 -4.74 9.67 8.65
N LYS A 150 -3.70 10.14 7.95
CA LYS A 150 -3.49 11.55 7.62
C LYS A 150 -4.14 11.95 6.29
N ALA A 151 -4.57 10.98 5.49
CA ALA A 151 -5.13 11.18 4.16
C ALA A 151 -6.66 11.42 4.19
N GLY A 152 -7.22 11.85 5.32
CA GLY A 152 -8.65 12.19 5.40
C GLY A 152 -9.04 13.24 4.36
N GLY A 153 -10.01 12.91 3.51
CA GLY A 153 -10.46 13.75 2.40
C GLY A 153 -9.71 13.55 1.08
N ALA A 154 -8.61 12.79 1.06
CA ALA A 154 -7.85 12.51 -0.15
C ALA A 154 -8.68 11.72 -1.17
N ARG A 155 -8.41 11.93 -2.45
CA ARG A 155 -9.00 11.16 -3.57
C ARG A 155 -7.89 10.32 -4.20
N LEU A 156 -8.06 9.00 -4.17
CA LEU A 156 -7.15 8.03 -4.75
C LEU A 156 -7.66 7.65 -6.14
N THR A 157 -6.80 7.73 -7.15
CA THR A 157 -7.11 7.24 -8.50
C THR A 157 -6.82 5.75 -8.56
N THR A 158 -7.80 4.95 -8.96
CA THR A 158 -7.70 3.50 -9.10
C THR A 158 -7.06 3.13 -10.44
N ALA A 159 -6.72 1.85 -10.64
CA ALA A 159 -6.21 1.36 -11.92
C ALA A 159 -7.24 1.43 -13.04
N THR A 160 -8.54 1.51 -12.71
CA THR A 160 -9.62 1.79 -13.67
C THR A 160 -9.75 3.28 -14.03
N GLY A 161 -8.99 4.17 -13.38
CA GLY A 161 -9.06 5.63 -13.56
C GLY A 161 -10.13 6.33 -12.71
N SER A 162 -11.05 5.58 -12.13
CA SER A 162 -12.05 6.08 -11.18
C SER A 162 -11.42 6.55 -9.86
N LYS A 163 -12.14 7.35 -9.09
CA LYS A 163 -11.64 7.90 -7.82
C LYS A 163 -12.37 7.29 -6.62
N ILE A 164 -11.62 7.00 -5.57
CA ILE A 164 -12.13 6.62 -4.25
C ILE A 164 -11.73 7.70 -3.26
N LYS A 165 -12.66 8.19 -2.45
CA LYS A 165 -12.37 9.19 -1.42
C LYS A 165 -12.09 8.50 -0.09
N VAL A 166 -10.98 8.87 0.55
CA VAL A 166 -10.63 8.40 1.89
C VAL A 166 -11.38 9.24 2.92
N GLN A 167 -12.17 8.60 3.78
CA GLN A 167 -12.85 9.24 4.89
C GLN A 167 -12.28 8.70 6.21
N VAL A 168 -11.59 9.57 6.96
CA VAL A 168 -11.10 9.26 8.31
C VAL A 168 -12.07 9.86 9.32
N TYR A 169 -12.50 9.06 10.28
CA TYR A 169 -13.48 9.48 11.30
C TYR A 169 -13.26 8.76 12.63
N GLY A 170 -13.95 9.22 13.67
CA GLY A 170 -13.82 8.71 15.03
C GLY A 170 -12.85 9.52 15.89
N HIS A 171 -12.74 9.13 17.16
CA HIS A 171 -11.89 9.82 18.13
C HIS A 171 -10.39 9.54 17.88
N SER A 172 -9.50 10.41 18.35
CA SER A 172 -8.06 10.33 18.12
C SER A 172 -7.43 8.97 18.47
N ARG A 173 -7.97 8.28 19.50
CA ARG A 173 -7.52 6.94 19.93
C ARG A 173 -8.17 5.77 19.18
N HIS A 174 -9.24 6.01 18.43
CA HIS A 174 -10.03 4.99 17.72
C HIS A 174 -10.44 5.44 16.32
N GLN A 175 -9.50 6.04 15.58
CA GLN A 175 -9.74 6.47 14.21
C GLN A 175 -10.02 5.25 13.32
N ARG A 176 -11.02 5.39 12.45
CA ARG A 176 -11.42 4.44 11.43
C ARG A 176 -11.29 5.08 10.06
N ILE A 177 -11.09 4.25 9.05
CA ILE A 177 -11.00 4.69 7.65
C ILE A 177 -12.10 3.99 6.88
N ALA A 178 -13.00 4.78 6.28
CA ALA A 178 -13.92 4.35 5.25
C ALA A 178 -13.40 4.80 3.88
N LEU A 179 -13.71 4.01 2.86
CA LEU A 179 -13.44 4.28 1.47
C LEU A 179 -14.79 4.58 0.81
N VAL A 180 -14.95 5.80 0.31
CA VAL A 180 -16.16 6.23 -0.40
C VAL A 180 -15.93 5.97 -1.87
N ASP A 181 -16.62 4.99 -2.41
CA ASP A 181 -16.55 4.55 -3.80
C ASP A 181 -17.69 5.12 -4.66
N ALA A 182 -17.86 4.55 -5.85
CA ALA A 182 -18.88 4.98 -6.80
C ALA A 182 -20.29 4.50 -6.42
N ASP A 183 -20.40 3.34 -5.73
CA ASP A 183 -21.68 2.81 -5.28
C ASP A 183 -22.25 3.66 -4.13
N ARG A 184 -23.36 4.37 -4.41
CA ARG A 184 -24.03 5.23 -3.43
C ARG A 184 -25.17 4.54 -2.71
N SER A 185 -25.56 3.36 -3.16
CA SER A 185 -26.67 2.59 -2.65
C SER A 185 -26.29 1.71 -1.44
N ASP A 186 -25.00 1.43 -1.29
CA ASP A 186 -24.49 0.59 -0.21
C ASP A 186 -23.59 1.36 0.80
N ARG A 187 -23.36 0.78 1.98
CA ARG A 187 -22.42 1.39 2.94
C ARG A 187 -20.99 1.22 2.47
N ASN A 188 -20.27 2.34 2.48
CA ASN A 188 -18.83 2.44 2.23
C ASN A 188 -17.99 1.35 2.93
N PRO A 189 -17.07 0.68 2.20
CA PRO A 189 -16.09 -0.24 2.79
C PRO A 189 -15.20 0.42 3.84
N ARG A 190 -14.80 -0.34 4.85
CA ARG A 190 -13.93 0.11 5.93
C ARG A 190 -12.69 -0.73 6.00
N ILE A 191 -11.56 -0.09 6.30
CA ILE A 191 -10.32 -0.82 6.53
C ILE A 191 -10.43 -1.60 7.85
N ASN A 192 -10.28 -2.91 7.77
CA ASN A 192 -10.31 -3.84 8.90
C ASN A 192 -8.93 -4.41 9.24
N ARG A 193 -7.99 -4.37 8.29
CA ARG A 193 -6.60 -4.82 8.47
C ARG A 193 -5.66 -3.87 7.75
N PHE A 194 -4.63 -3.42 8.45
CA PHE A 194 -3.69 -2.44 7.90
C PHE A 194 -2.36 -3.09 7.50
N ASP A 195 -1.71 -2.47 6.52
CA ASP A 195 -0.28 -2.66 6.22
C ASP A 195 0.11 -4.12 5.90
N ILE A 196 -0.74 -4.82 5.14
CA ILE A 196 -0.43 -6.12 4.57
C ILE A 196 0.77 -5.95 3.61
N ASN A 197 1.75 -6.85 3.71
CA ASN A 197 2.99 -6.80 2.92
C ASN A 197 3.90 -5.58 3.19
N ARG A 198 3.78 -4.93 4.35
CA ARG A 198 4.59 -3.76 4.72
C ARG A 198 6.09 -3.97 4.54
N GLY A 199 6.75 -2.96 3.97
CA GLY A 199 8.19 -2.97 3.69
C GLY A 199 8.53 -3.43 2.26
N ASN A 200 7.53 -3.76 1.45
CA ASN A 200 7.66 -4.03 0.03
C ASN A 200 7.12 -2.87 -0.82
N ARG A 201 7.42 -2.90 -2.13
CA ARG A 201 6.88 -1.94 -3.10
C ARG A 201 5.36 -2.05 -3.26
N GLN A 202 4.78 -3.21 -2.94
CA GLN A 202 3.34 -3.39 -2.88
C GLN A 202 2.88 -3.47 -1.44
N ILE A 203 1.87 -2.69 -1.09
CA ILE A 203 1.21 -2.74 0.23
C ILE A 203 -0.28 -2.94 0.04
N ALA A 204 -0.94 -3.52 1.03
CA ALA A 204 -2.38 -3.69 1.00
C ALA A 204 -3.04 -3.36 2.34
N HIS A 205 -4.33 -3.04 2.28
CA HIS A 205 -5.21 -2.92 3.43
C HIS A 205 -6.43 -3.80 3.23
N GLY A 206 -6.74 -4.64 4.21
CA GLY A 206 -7.98 -5.42 4.22
C GLY A 206 -9.19 -4.52 4.39
N ILE A 207 -10.27 -4.80 3.67
CA ILE A 207 -11.54 -4.08 3.74
C ILE A 207 -12.70 -5.04 4.01
N ASP A 208 -13.73 -4.54 4.70
CA ASP A 208 -14.87 -5.35 5.15
C ASP A 208 -16.03 -5.46 4.14
N ARG A 209 -15.88 -4.83 2.97
CA ARG A 209 -16.84 -4.81 1.85
C ARG A 209 -16.10 -4.63 0.53
N VAL A 210 -16.66 -5.15 -0.56
CA VAL A 210 -16.11 -5.01 -1.91
C VAL A 210 -16.34 -3.58 -2.41
N LEU A 211 -15.30 -2.92 -2.91
CA LEU A 211 -15.41 -1.66 -3.63
C LEU A 211 -16.04 -1.91 -5.00
N ARG A 212 -17.02 -1.09 -5.38
CA ARG A 212 -17.80 -1.29 -6.60
C ARG A 212 -17.62 -0.10 -7.55
N PRO A 213 -17.14 -0.32 -8.78
CA PRO A 213 -16.90 0.75 -9.75
C PRO A 213 -18.19 1.34 -10.34
N ILE A 214 -19.33 0.68 -10.12
CA ILE A 214 -20.67 1.03 -10.59
C ILE A 214 -21.68 0.71 -9.49
N ASP A 215 -22.79 1.44 -9.45
CA ASP A 215 -23.95 1.05 -8.65
C ASP A 215 -24.43 -0.33 -9.11
N LEU A 216 -24.49 -1.29 -8.19
CA LEU A 216 -25.08 -2.59 -8.43
C LEU A 216 -26.53 -2.60 -7.90
N PRO A 217 -27.50 -3.14 -8.65
CA PRO A 217 -28.90 -3.18 -8.23
C PRO A 217 -29.14 -4.07 -6.99
#